data_AF-A0A6G6W9U6-F1
#
_entry.id   AF-A0A6G6W9U6-F1
#
_cell.length_a   1.000
_cell.length_b   1.000
_cell.length_c   1.000
_cell.angle_alpha   90.00
_cell.angle_beta   90.00
_cell.angle_gamma   90.00
#
_symmetry.space_group_name_H-M   'P 1'
#
loop_
_entity.id
_entity.type
_entity.pdbx_description
1 polymer ?
#
loop_
_entity_poly.entity_id
_entity_poly.type
_entity_poly.pdbx_seq_one_letter_code
_entity_poly.pdbx_strand_id
1 'polypeptide(L)'
;MASPLSRTLSSATAAYGVFALARPAHLWQALQAEQHSAGLELLARTFGVRDLAISSLAVFGRSDRTVRTAMALRIAMDLGDCALLATWTDDEDVRKKVLAVTLGWAGLNALALTVDRARG
;
A
#
# COMPACT_ATOMS: atom_id res chain seq x y z
N MET A 1 -11.12 9.19 19.78
CA MET A 1 -12.01 9.39 18.61
C MET A 1 -11.80 8.22 17.68
N ALA A 2 -12.87 7.66 17.10
CA ALA A 2 -12.73 6.54 16.18
C ALA A 2 -12.25 7.07 14.82
N SER A 3 -11.27 6.40 14.19
CA SER A 3 -10.79 6.69 12.83
C SER A 3 -11.31 5.61 11.87
N PRO A 4 -12.63 5.56 11.60
CA PRO A 4 -13.25 4.45 10.89
C PRO A 4 -12.71 4.30 9.47
N LEU A 5 -12.52 5.39 8.72
CA LEU A 5 -12.04 5.30 7.34
C LEU A 5 -10.59 4.84 7.28
N SER A 6 -9.74 5.39 8.16
CA SER A 6 -8.34 5.00 8.30
C SER A 6 -8.20 3.52 8.66
N ARG A 7 -9.07 3.01 9.53
CA ARG A 7 -9.10 1.58 9.89
C ARG A 7 -9.61 0.72 8.75
N THR A 8 -10.64 1.14 8.02
CA THR A 8 -11.13 0.41 6.85
C THR A 8 -10.06 0.28 5.78
N LEU A 9 -9.37 1.37 5.45
CA LEU A 9 -8.26 1.38 4.50
C LEU A 9 -7.11 0.50 4.98
N SER A 10 -6.76 0.59 6.27
CA SER A 10 -5.74 -0.28 6.85
C SER A 10 -6.13 -1.76 6.81
N SER A 11 -7.39 -2.10 7.08
CA SER A 11 -7.87 -3.48 6.94
C SER A 11 -7.77 -3.97 5.50
N ALA A 12 -8.13 -3.14 4.52
CA ALA A 12 -8.00 -3.48 3.10
C ALA A 12 -6.54 -3.70 2.70
N THR A 13 -5.63 -2.84 3.15
CA THR A 13 -4.18 -2.98 2.91
C THR A 13 -3.61 -4.21 3.60
N ALA A 14 -4.03 -4.53 4.83
CA ALA A 14 -3.60 -5.75 5.53
C ALA A 14 -4.07 -7.01 4.79
N ALA A 15 -5.33 -7.03 4.32
CA ALA A 15 -5.86 -8.12 3.51
C ALA A 15 -5.09 -8.28 2.19
N TYR A 16 -4.77 -7.17 1.51
CA TYR A 16 -3.92 -7.19 0.33
C TYR A 16 -2.51 -7.72 0.65
N GLY A 17 -1.93 -7.34 1.79
CA GLY A 17 -0.63 -7.83 2.21
C GLY A 17 -0.60 -9.35 2.40
N VAL A 18 -1.63 -9.91 3.04
CA VAL A 18 -1.82 -11.38 3.14
C VAL A 18 -1.97 -12.02 1.75
N PHE A 19 -2.78 -11.41 0.88
CA PHE A 19 -2.94 -11.89 -0.50
C PHE A 19 -1.62 -11.90 -1.28
N ALA A 20 -0.82 -10.84 -1.18
CA ALA A 20 0.47 -10.71 -1.84
C ALA A 20 1.48 -11.77 -1.36
N LEU A 21 1.45 -12.10 -0.07
CA LEU A 21 2.27 -13.18 0.51
C LEU A 21 1.82 -14.57 0.04
N ALA A 22 0.51 -14.80 -0.02
CA ALA A 22 -0.05 -16.08 -0.44
C ALA A 22 0.06 -16.32 -1.95
N ARG A 23 -0.01 -15.25 -2.76
CA ARG A 23 0.00 -15.30 -4.22
C ARG A 23 0.99 -14.27 -4.81
N PRO A 24 2.30 -14.42 -4.59
CA PRO A 24 3.29 -13.44 -5.05
C PRO A 24 3.34 -13.29 -6.57
N ALA A 25 2.91 -14.32 -7.31
CA ALA A 25 2.81 -14.29 -8.76
C ALA A 25 1.82 -13.24 -9.32
N HIS A 26 0.90 -12.72 -8.50
CA HIS A 26 -0.11 -11.75 -8.97
C HIS A 26 0.52 -10.48 -9.57
N LEU A 27 1.73 -10.10 -9.10
CA LEU A 27 2.37 -8.85 -9.53
C LEU A 27 2.88 -8.94 -10.96
N TRP A 28 3.62 -10.00 -11.31
CA TRP A 28 4.10 -10.19 -12.69
C TRP A 28 2.94 -10.49 -13.65
N GLN A 29 1.87 -11.14 -13.18
CA GLN A 29 0.65 -11.34 -13.94
C GLN A 29 -0.06 -10.02 -14.26
N ALA A 30 -0.22 -9.13 -13.27
CA ALA A 30 -0.86 -7.82 -13.46
C ALA A 30 -0.07 -6.90 -14.39
N LEU A 31 1.26 -7.01 -14.33
CA LEU A 31 2.16 -6.25 -15.20
C LEU A 31 2.32 -6.88 -16.59
N GLN A 32 1.78 -8.09 -16.82
CA GLN A 32 1.99 -8.87 -18.04
C GLN A 32 3.49 -9.04 -18.37
N ALA A 33 4.31 -9.13 -17.32
CA ALA A 33 5.73 -9.38 -17.45
C ALA A 33 5.98 -10.86 -17.79
N GLU A 34 7.22 -11.18 -18.16
CA GLU A 34 7.64 -12.56 -18.41
C GLU A 34 7.28 -13.50 -17.26
N GLN A 35 6.87 -14.72 -17.62
CA GLN A 35 6.43 -15.74 -16.68
C GLN A 35 7.58 -16.11 -15.73
N HIS A 36 7.31 -16.15 -14.42
CA HIS A 36 8.30 -16.43 -13.35
C HIS A 36 9.34 -15.32 -13.10
N SER A 37 8.92 -14.05 -13.13
CA SER A 37 9.76 -12.95 -12.65
C SER A 37 9.99 -13.04 -11.14
N ALA A 38 11.07 -13.71 -10.73
CA ALA A 38 11.46 -13.89 -9.33
C ALA A 38 11.62 -12.54 -8.59
N GLY A 39 12.07 -11.50 -9.30
CA GLY A 39 12.17 -10.14 -8.77
C GLY A 39 10.81 -9.54 -8.40
N LEU A 40 9.80 -9.70 -9.26
CA LEU A 40 8.44 -9.22 -8.98
C LEU A 40 7.76 -10.03 -7.88
N GLU A 41 8.03 -11.34 -7.78
CA GLU A 41 7.55 -12.13 -6.65
C GLU A 41 8.19 -11.72 -5.32
N LEU A 42 9.50 -11.44 -5.32
CA LEU A 42 10.19 -10.90 -4.15
C LEU A 42 9.62 -9.53 -3.76
N LEU A 43 9.36 -8.67 -4.74
CA LEU A 43 8.77 -7.36 -4.52
C LEU A 43 7.36 -7.49 -3.91
N ALA A 44 6.52 -8.39 -4.45
CA ALA A 44 5.19 -8.69 -3.91
C ALA A 44 5.26 -9.15 -2.45
N ARG A 45 6.19 -10.04 -2.10
CA ARG A 45 6.40 -10.49 -0.71
C ARG A 45 6.88 -9.33 0.18
N THR A 46 7.76 -8.48 -0.33
CA THR A 46 8.28 -7.31 0.40
C THR A 46 7.17 -6.34 0.75
N PHE A 47 6.32 -5.99 -0.23
CA PHE A 47 5.10 -5.19 0.01
C PHE A 47 4.19 -5.91 1.00
N GLY A 48 3.95 -7.21 0.80
CA GLY A 48 3.08 -8.00 1.66
C GLY A 48 3.46 -7.97 3.14
N VAL A 49 4.73 -8.21 3.48
CA VAL A 49 5.22 -8.15 4.87
C VAL A 49 5.08 -6.73 5.44
N ARG A 50 5.58 -5.73 4.72
CA ARG A 50 5.62 -4.32 5.16
C ARG A 50 4.22 -3.79 5.42
N ASP A 51 3.34 -4.01 4.45
CA ASP A 51 1.98 -3.49 4.46
C ASP A 51 1.15 -4.15 5.56
N LEU A 52 1.26 -5.47 5.71
CA LEU A 52 0.58 -6.21 6.77
C LEU A 52 1.03 -5.71 8.16
N ALA A 53 2.33 -5.53 8.37
CA ALA A 53 2.86 -5.10 9.65
C ALA A 53 2.34 -3.69 10.03
N ILE A 54 2.44 -2.73 9.12
CA ILE A 54 2.06 -1.33 9.39
C ILE A 54 0.56 -1.17 9.52
N SER A 55 -0.20 -1.79 8.62
CA SER A 55 -1.65 -1.71 8.66
C SER A 55 -2.23 -2.40 9.90
N SER A 56 -1.58 -3.46 10.40
CA SER A 56 -1.97 -4.08 11.67
C SER A 56 -1.88 -3.11 12.85
N LEU A 57 -0.91 -2.18 12.85
CA LEU A 57 -0.82 -1.14 13.90
C LEU A 57 -2.04 -0.21 13.89
N ALA A 58 -2.55 0.15 12.71
CA ALA A 58 -3.76 0.97 12.58
C ALA A 58 -5.03 0.17 12.94
N VAL A 59 -5.12 -1.10 12.51
CA VAL A 59 -6.27 -1.97 12.77
C VAL A 59 -6.42 -2.25 14.27
N PHE A 60 -5.34 -2.60 14.96
CA PHE A 60 -5.37 -3.00 16.37
C PHE A 60 -4.98 -1.88 17.35
N GLY A 61 -4.48 -0.74 16.85
CA GLY A 61 -4.06 0.38 17.68
C GLY A 61 -5.20 0.93 18.52
N ARG A 62 -4.95 1.17 19.81
CA ARG A 62 -5.96 1.72 20.75
C ARG A 62 -5.94 3.25 20.81
N SER A 63 -4.81 3.86 20.45
CA SER A 63 -4.65 5.31 20.44
C SER A 63 -4.82 5.89 19.03
N ASP A 64 -5.46 7.04 18.94
CA ASP A 64 -5.60 7.79 17.69
C ASP A 64 -4.23 8.21 17.13
N ARG A 65 -3.25 8.53 18.00
CA ARG A 65 -1.87 8.78 17.60
C ARG A 65 -1.25 7.58 16.87
N THR A 66 -1.48 6.35 17.35
CA THR A 66 -1.00 5.13 16.69
C THR A 66 -1.58 4.99 15.29
N VAL A 67 -2.91 5.16 15.14
CA VAL A 67 -3.57 5.07 13.83
C VAL A 67 -3.05 6.13 12.88
N ARG A 68 -2.95 7.39 13.33
CA ARG A 68 -2.42 8.50 12.52
C ARG A 68 -0.98 8.27 12.07
N THR A 69 -0.14 7.72 12.95
CA THR A 69 1.26 7.43 12.64
C THR A 69 1.36 6.32 11.60
N ALA A 70 0.60 5.23 11.78
CA ALA A 70 0.55 4.13 10.82
C ALA A 70 0.06 4.62 9.44
N MET A 71 -0.99 5.44 9.37
CA MET A 71 -1.46 6.04 8.12
C MET A 71 -0.41 6.95 7.46
N ALA A 72 0.28 7.78 8.25
CA ALA A 72 1.33 8.65 7.73
C ALA A 72 2.50 7.85 7.13
N LEU A 73 2.95 6.79 7.81
CA LEU A 73 3.94 5.86 7.28
C LEU A 73 3.46 5.21 5.98
N ARG A 74 2.18 4.83 5.93
CA ARG A 74 1.61 4.14 4.77
C ARG A 74 1.55 5.04 3.53
N ILE A 75 1.15 6.31 3.71
CA ILE A 75 1.21 7.34 2.66
C ILE A 75 2.66 7.58 2.22
N ALA A 76 3.59 7.73 3.16
CA ALA A 76 5.00 7.95 2.84
C ALA A 76 5.60 6.79 2.03
N MET A 77 5.22 5.55 2.34
CA MET A 77 5.64 4.36 1.60
C MET A 77 5.04 4.30 0.20
N ASP A 78 3.75 4.60 0.04
CA ASP A 78 3.12 4.64 -1.29
C ASP A 78 3.80 5.70 -2.19
N LEU A 79 4.13 6.87 -1.63
CA LEU A 79 4.86 7.92 -2.35
C LEU A 79 6.31 7.53 -2.65
N GLY A 80 6.98 6.83 -1.72
CA GLY A 80 8.33 6.30 -1.92
C GLY A 80 8.37 5.23 -3.02
N ASP A 81 7.43 4.30 -3.00
CA ASP A 81 7.26 3.28 -4.04
C ASP A 81 6.96 3.94 -5.38
N CYS A 82 6.10 4.97 -5.41
CA CYS A 82 5.84 5.76 -6.60
C CYS A 82 7.12 6.33 -7.20
N ALA A 83 7.91 7.06 -6.40
CA ALA A 83 9.13 7.69 -6.85
C ALA A 83 10.16 6.66 -7.33
N LEU A 84 10.40 5.59 -6.56
CA LEU A 84 11.38 4.57 -6.91
C LEU A 84 10.94 3.74 -8.12
N LEU A 85 9.74 3.19 -8.13
CA LEU A 85 9.32 2.31 -9.22
C LEU A 85 9.13 3.09 -10.52
N ALA A 86 8.57 4.30 -10.49
CA ALA A 86 8.38 5.07 -11.72
C ALA A 86 9.70 5.54 -12.34
N THR A 87 10.73 5.79 -11.53
CA THR A 87 12.06 6.19 -12.03
C THR A 87 12.87 5.03 -12.61
N TRP A 88 12.65 3.81 -12.11
CA TRP A 88 13.35 2.60 -12.56
C TRP A 88 12.57 1.77 -13.59
N THR A 89 11.41 2.27 -14.06
CA THR A 89 10.59 1.58 -15.08
C THR A 89 10.72 2.28 -16.43
N ASP A 90 11.37 1.61 -17.38
CA ASP A 90 11.55 2.11 -18.74
C ASP A 90 10.27 2.02 -19.58
N ASP A 91 9.54 0.91 -19.45
CA ASP A 91 8.26 0.68 -20.14
C ASP A 91 7.20 1.69 -19.69
N GLU A 92 6.67 2.46 -20.64
CA GLU A 92 5.73 3.54 -20.35
C GLU A 92 4.38 3.05 -19.82
N ASP A 93 3.89 1.91 -20.30
CA ASP A 93 2.61 1.35 -19.87
C ASP A 93 2.71 0.75 -18.47
N VAL A 94 3.82 0.08 -18.17
CA VAL A 94 4.13 -0.36 -16.80
C VAL A 94 4.29 0.85 -15.88
N ARG A 95 5.00 1.89 -16.31
CA ARG A 95 5.19 3.12 -15.52
C ARG A 95 3.87 3.81 -15.20
N LYS A 96 2.94 3.89 -16.16
CA LYS A 96 1.57 4.41 -15.94
C LYS A 96 0.82 3.58 -14.90
N LYS A 97 0.87 2.24 -14.97
CA LYS A 97 0.24 1.35 -13.99
C LYS A 97 0.82 1.55 -12.58
N VAL A 98 2.14 1.63 -12.47
CA VAL A 98 2.85 1.90 -11.22
C VAL A 98 2.37 3.21 -10.62
N LEU A 99 2.43 4.31 -11.38
CA LEU A 99 1.99 5.63 -10.93
C LEU A 99 0.53 5.62 -10.47
N ALA A 100 -0.36 5.01 -11.26
CA ALA A 100 -1.78 4.94 -10.95
C ALA A 100 -2.06 4.21 -9.64
N VAL A 101 -1.41 3.06 -9.42
CA VAL A 101 -1.62 2.25 -8.21
C VAL A 101 -1.04 2.95 -6.98
N THR A 102 0.21 3.40 -7.03
CA THR A 102 0.86 4.01 -5.86
C THR A 102 0.22 5.33 -5.47
N LEU A 103 -0.04 6.23 -6.42
CA LEU A 103 -0.72 7.49 -6.14
C LEU A 103 -2.19 7.27 -5.74
N GLY A 104 -2.85 6.25 -6.28
CA GLY A 104 -4.20 5.87 -5.89
C GLY A 104 -4.28 5.50 -4.42
N TRP A 105 -3.40 4.61 -3.95
CA TRP A 105 -3.33 4.23 -2.53
C TRP A 105 -2.89 5.39 -1.63
N ALA A 106 -1.88 6.16 -2.03
CA ALA A 106 -1.45 7.35 -1.28
C ALA A 106 -2.60 8.35 -1.10
N GLY A 107 -3.32 8.64 -2.18
CA GLY A 107 -4.45 9.58 -2.19
C GLY A 107 -5.62 9.09 -1.33
N LEU A 108 -5.99 7.81 -1.45
CA LEU A 108 -7.05 7.22 -0.62
C LEU A 108 -6.70 7.25 0.87
N ASN A 109 -5.46 6.88 1.23
CA ASN A 109 -4.99 6.92 2.61
C ASN A 109 -4.95 8.35 3.16
N ALA A 110 -4.47 9.32 2.37
CA ALA A 110 -4.43 10.73 2.74
C ALA A 110 -5.84 11.31 2.93
N LEU A 111 -6.78 10.98 2.03
CA LEU A 111 -8.17 11.41 2.12
C LEU A 111 -8.85 10.82 3.36
N ALA A 112 -8.71 9.51 3.59
CA ALA A 112 -9.27 8.84 4.76
C ALA A 112 -8.77 9.48 6.06
N LEU A 113 -7.46 9.71 6.17
CA LEU A 113 -6.85 10.35 7.33
C LEU A 113 -7.32 11.79 7.53
N THR A 114 -7.49 12.55 6.44
CA THR A 114 -7.96 13.95 6.49
C THR A 114 -9.42 14.04 6.91
N VAL A 115 -10.28 13.18 6.35
CA VAL A 115 -11.70 13.12 6.70
C VAL A 115 -11.91 12.67 8.13
N ASP A 116 -11.20 11.64 8.60
CA ASP A 116 -11.28 11.20 9.99
C ASP A 116 -10.81 12.30 10.98
N ARG A 117 -9.81 13.10 10.59
CA ARG A 117 -9.37 14.27 11.37
C ARG A 117 -10.38 15.41 11.37
N ALA A 118 -11.08 15.65 10.27
CA ALA A 118 -12.10 16.71 10.21
C ALA A 118 -13.36 16.35 11.00
N ARG A 119 -13.63 15.06 11.20
CA ARG A 119 -14.79 14.54 11.95
C ARG A 119 -14.52 14.39 13.45
N GLY A 120 -13.28 14.57 13.88
CA GLY A 120 -12.87 14.39 15.27
C GLY A 120 -12.26 15.65 15.86
#